data_AF-E5RJ95-F1
#
_entry.id   AF-E5RJ95-F1
#
_cell.length_a   1.000
_cell.length_b   1.000
_cell.length_c   1.000
_cell.angle_alpha   90.00
_cell.angle_beta   90.00
_cell.angle_gamma   90.00
#
_symmetry.space_group_name_H-M   'P 1'
#
loop_
_entity.id
_entity.type
_entity.pdbx_description
1 polymer ?
#
loop_
_entity_poly.entity_id
_entity_poly.type
_entity_poly.pdbx_seq_one_letter_code
_entity_poly.pdbx_strand_id
1 'polypeptide(L)'
;MLDHEYTTKEVFRKNFFNDWRKEMAVEEREVIKSLDKCDFTEIHRYFVDKAAARKVLSREEKQKLKEEAEKLQQEFGYCILDGHQEKIGNFKIEPPGLFRGRGDHPKMGMLKRRITPEDVVINCSRDSKIPEPPAGHQWKEVRSDNTVTWLAAWTESVQNSIKYIMLNPCSKLKGETAWQKFETARRLRGFVDEIRSQYRA
;
A
#
# COMPACT_ATOMS: atom_id res chain seq x y z
N MET A 1 3.26 15.46 -9.71
CA MET A 1 1.80 15.61 -9.61
C MET A 1 1.31 16.99 -10.06
N LEU A 2 2.15 17.81 -10.72
CA LEU A 2 1.79 19.21 -11.01
C LEU A 2 0.50 19.34 -11.83
N ASP A 3 0.27 18.45 -12.79
CA ASP A 3 -0.93 18.45 -13.65
C ASP A 3 -2.19 17.86 -13.00
N HIS A 4 -2.14 17.49 -11.72
CA HIS A 4 -3.28 16.86 -11.04
C HIS A 4 -3.98 17.86 -10.13
N GLU A 5 -5.31 17.89 -10.16
CA GLU A 5 -6.19 18.71 -9.29
C GLU A 5 -5.81 18.73 -7.79
N TYR A 6 -5.14 17.71 -7.25
CA TYR A 6 -4.69 17.75 -5.85
C TYR A 6 -3.75 18.94 -5.57
N THR A 7 -2.89 19.33 -6.51
CA THR A 7 -1.90 20.40 -6.30
C THR A 7 -2.49 21.80 -6.28
N THR A 8 -3.75 21.97 -6.72
CA THR A 8 -4.49 23.23 -6.64
C THR A 8 -5.26 23.37 -5.32
N LYS A 9 -5.47 22.27 -4.59
CA LYS A 9 -6.17 22.29 -3.29
C LYS A 9 -5.29 22.86 -2.19
N GLU A 10 -5.80 23.86 -1.48
CA GLU A 10 -5.08 24.55 -0.39
C GLU A 10 -4.62 23.57 0.70
N VAL A 11 -5.51 22.69 1.15
CA VAL A 11 -5.21 21.67 2.18
C VAL A 11 -4.04 20.78 1.76
N PHE A 12 -4.02 20.35 0.49
CA PHE A 12 -2.95 19.52 -0.04
C PHE A 12 -1.61 20.25 -0.05
N ARG A 13 -1.59 21.49 -0.56
CA ARG A 13 -0.40 22.35 -0.62
C ARG A 13 0.17 22.62 0.76
N LYS A 14 -0.70 22.97 1.71
CA LYS A 14 -0.34 23.25 3.11
C LYS A 14 0.27 22.02 3.78
N ASN A 15 -0.39 20.87 3.68
CA ASN A 15 0.11 19.63 4.28
C ASN A 15 1.43 19.17 3.65
N PHE A 16 1.53 19.23 2.32
CA PHE A 16 2.77 18.92 1.60
C PHE A 16 3.92 19.80 2.09
N PHE A 17 3.73 21.13 2.12
CA PHE A 17 4.79 22.06 2.50
C PHE A 17 5.23 21.86 3.96
N ASN A 18 4.26 21.64 4.86
CA ASN A 18 4.53 21.38 6.26
C ASN A 18 5.38 20.12 6.46
N ASP A 19 5.07 19.03 5.75
CA ASP A 19 5.83 17.79 5.88
C ASP A 19 7.16 17.84 5.13
N TRP A 20 7.22 18.46 3.95
CA TRP A 20 8.46 18.63 3.20
C TRP A 20 9.50 19.43 4.01
N ARG A 21 9.08 20.49 4.72
CA ARG A 21 9.97 21.24 5.62
C ARG A 21 10.57 20.39 6.75
N LYS A 22 9.93 19.29 7.18
CA LYS A 22 10.48 18.41 8.23
C LYS A 22 11.60 17.51 7.69
N GLU A 23 11.60 17.23 6.40
CA GLU A 23 12.61 16.41 5.72
C GLU A 23 13.80 17.24 5.22
N MET A 24 13.70 18.58 5.30
CA MET A 24 14.76 19.51 4.90
C MET A 24 15.85 19.66 5.97
N ALA A 25 17.07 19.88 5.51
CA ALA A 25 18.16 20.40 6.33
C ALA A 25 17.82 21.78 6.90
N VAL A 26 18.60 22.25 7.87
CA VAL A 26 18.34 23.53 8.54
C VAL A 26 18.52 24.68 7.55
N GLU A 27 19.56 24.61 6.73
CA GLU A 27 19.94 25.60 5.71
C GLU A 27 18.85 25.73 4.64
N GLU A 28 18.29 24.60 4.19
CA GLU A 28 17.19 24.57 3.22
C GLU A 28 15.92 25.21 3.78
N ARG A 29 15.60 24.96 5.06
CA ARG A 29 14.43 25.55 5.73
C ARG A 29 14.50 27.06 5.86
N GLU A 30 15.70 27.60 5.99
CA GLU A 30 15.94 29.05 6.02
C GLU A 30 15.75 29.69 4.65
N VAL A 31 16.07 28.99 3.57
CA VAL A 31 15.86 29.50 2.21
C VAL A 31 14.40 29.34 1.76
N ILE A 32 13.84 28.13 1.92
CA ILE A 32 12.55 27.74 1.32
C ILE A 32 11.40 28.09 2.26
N LYS A 33 10.99 29.37 2.29
CA LYS A 33 9.94 29.88 3.20
C LYS A 33 8.51 29.86 2.64
N SER A 34 8.35 29.80 1.32
CA SER A 34 7.03 29.80 0.66
C SER A 34 7.01 28.83 -0.51
N LEU A 35 5.99 27.98 -0.55
CA LEU A 35 5.76 27.04 -1.65
C LEU A 35 5.47 27.76 -2.97
N ASP A 36 4.85 28.94 -2.94
CA ASP A 36 4.51 29.72 -4.14
C ASP A 36 5.74 30.24 -4.88
N LYS A 37 6.88 30.29 -4.19
CA LYS A 37 8.18 30.66 -4.77
C LYS A 37 8.98 29.46 -5.28
N CYS A 38 8.49 28.23 -5.08
CA CYS A 38 9.15 27.03 -5.55
C CYS A 38 8.70 26.68 -6.97
N ASP A 39 9.64 26.53 -7.89
CA ASP A 39 9.38 26.02 -9.23
C ASP A 39 9.78 24.55 -9.34
N PHE A 40 8.80 23.70 -9.64
CA PHE A 40 8.99 22.26 -9.85
C PHE A 40 8.89 21.85 -11.33
N THR A 41 8.79 22.80 -12.26
CA THR A 41 8.56 22.55 -13.69
C THR A 41 9.65 21.69 -14.32
N GLU A 42 10.92 21.92 -13.97
CA GLU A 42 12.04 21.13 -14.51
C GLU A 42 12.00 19.67 -14.05
N ILE A 43 11.75 19.45 -12.75
CA ILE A 43 11.58 18.10 -12.18
C ILE A 43 10.40 17.41 -12.83
N HIS A 44 9.30 18.14 -13.03
CA HIS A 44 8.12 17.61 -13.69
C HIS A 44 8.39 17.19 -15.14
N ARG A 45 9.05 18.05 -15.93
CA ARG A 45 9.47 17.75 -17.31
C ARG A 45 10.32 16.49 -17.38
N TYR A 46 11.33 16.36 -16.51
CA TYR A 46 12.16 15.16 -16.43
C TYR A 46 11.32 13.87 -16.25
N PHE A 47 10.34 13.88 -15.35
CA PHE A 47 9.49 12.70 -15.13
C PHE A 47 8.50 12.43 -16.26
N VAL A 48 8.01 13.47 -16.95
CA VAL A 48 7.19 13.33 -18.17
C VAL A 48 8.01 12.68 -19.28
N ASP A 49 9.22 13.17 -19.52
CA ASP A 49 10.13 12.65 -20.55
C ASP A 49 10.53 11.20 -20.23
N LYS A 50 10.84 10.90 -18.96
CA LYS A 50 11.14 9.54 -18.52
C LYS A 50 9.96 8.58 -18.70
N ALA A 51 8.73 9.05 -18.45
CA ALA A 51 7.53 8.26 -18.70
C ALA A 51 7.29 8.02 -20.20
N ALA A 52 7.55 9.03 -21.04
CA ALA A 52 7.47 8.91 -22.50
C ALA A 52 8.53 7.93 -23.04
N ALA A 53 9.78 8.03 -22.58
CA ALA A 53 10.87 7.13 -22.92
C ALA A 53 10.54 5.66 -22.57
N ARG A 54 9.89 5.42 -21.42
CA ARG A 54 9.45 4.07 -21.04
C ARG A 54 8.43 3.45 -21.99
N LYS A 55 7.61 4.26 -22.69
CA LYS A 55 6.62 3.74 -23.65
C LYS A 55 7.28 3.27 -24.94
N VAL A 56 8.35 3.94 -25.35
CA VAL A 56 9.12 3.66 -26.58
C VAL A 56 10.26 2.66 -26.39
N LEU A 57 10.38 2.04 -25.21
CA LEU A 57 11.34 0.95 -24.98
C LEU A 57 11.22 -0.13 -26.06
N SER A 58 12.37 -0.67 -26.44
CA SER A 58 12.48 -1.75 -27.41
C SER A 58 11.77 -3.01 -26.90
N ARG A 59 11.47 -3.93 -27.83
CA ARG A 59 10.87 -5.22 -27.48
C ARG A 59 11.77 -6.01 -26.52
N GLU A 60 13.08 -5.97 -26.72
CA GLU A 60 14.07 -6.66 -25.89
C GLU A 60 14.11 -6.11 -24.46
N GLU A 61 14.14 -4.78 -24.30
CA GLU A 61 14.11 -4.17 -22.96
C GLU A 61 12.79 -4.44 -22.22
N LYS A 62 11.66 -4.38 -22.93
CA LYS A 62 10.34 -4.73 -22.36
C LYS A 62 10.30 -6.19 -21.92
N GLN A 63 10.90 -7.10 -22.69
CA GLN A 63 10.99 -8.51 -22.35
C GLN A 63 11.85 -8.74 -21.11
N LYS A 64 13.02 -8.09 -21.02
CA LYS A 64 13.89 -8.16 -19.83
C LYS A 64 13.16 -7.69 -18.56
N LEU A 65 12.46 -6.56 -18.63
CA LEU A 65 11.67 -6.05 -17.49
C LEU A 65 10.55 -6.99 -17.06
N LYS A 66 9.94 -7.70 -18.03
CA LYS A 66 8.91 -8.71 -17.75
C LYS A 66 9.51 -9.91 -17.04
N GLU A 67 10.65 -10.42 -17.50
CA GLU A 67 11.36 -11.54 -16.87
C GLU A 67 11.84 -11.22 -15.45
N GLU A 68 12.36 -10.00 -15.22
CA GLU A 68 12.71 -9.53 -13.87
C GLU A 68 11.49 -9.48 -12.95
N ALA A 69 10.34 -9.01 -13.45
CA ALA A 69 9.09 -8.98 -12.69
C ALA A 69 8.55 -10.40 -12.40
N GLU A 70 8.69 -11.34 -13.33
CA GLU A 70 8.30 -12.74 -13.16
C GLU A 70 9.18 -13.45 -12.14
N LYS A 71 10.50 -13.26 -12.17
CA LYS A 71 11.42 -13.79 -11.14
C LYS A 71 11.04 -13.30 -9.75
N LEU A 72 10.81 -11.99 -9.61
CA LEU A 72 10.37 -11.42 -8.34
C LEU A 72 9.02 -11.98 -7.86
N GLN A 73 8.10 -12.23 -8.80
CA GLN A 73 6.81 -12.85 -8.51
C GLN A 73 6.95 -14.32 -8.09
N GLN A 74 7.86 -15.07 -8.70
CA GLN A 74 8.12 -16.46 -8.33
C GLN A 74 8.75 -16.56 -6.94
N GLU A 75 9.68 -15.66 -6.62
CA GLU A 75 10.40 -15.66 -5.35
C GLU A 75 9.54 -15.17 -4.16
N PHE A 76 8.81 -14.06 -4.32
CA PHE A 76 8.10 -13.41 -3.21
C PHE A 76 6.58 -13.37 -3.35
N GLY A 77 6.05 -13.80 -4.48
CA GLY A 77 4.63 -13.66 -4.80
C GLY A 77 3.76 -14.83 -4.37
N TYR A 78 4.33 -15.82 -3.68
CA TYR A 78 3.65 -17.02 -3.20
C TYR A 78 4.04 -17.33 -1.76
N CYS A 79 3.13 -17.95 -1.02
CA CYS A 79 3.41 -18.53 0.29
C CYS A 79 2.87 -19.96 0.35
N ILE A 80 3.27 -20.72 1.38
CA ILE A 80 2.69 -22.03 1.69
C ILE A 80 1.71 -21.83 2.83
N LEU A 81 0.46 -22.22 2.61
CA LEU A 81 -0.60 -22.22 3.63
C LEU A 81 -1.21 -23.62 3.68
N ASP A 82 -1.16 -24.28 4.83
CA ASP A 82 -1.68 -25.63 5.05
C ASP A 82 -1.22 -26.65 4.00
N GLY A 83 0.06 -26.55 3.59
CA GLY A 83 0.66 -27.44 2.58
C GLY A 83 0.37 -27.06 1.12
N HIS A 84 -0.45 -26.05 0.87
CA HIS A 84 -0.76 -25.57 -0.48
C HIS A 84 -0.02 -24.28 -0.81
N GLN A 85 0.48 -24.18 -2.04
CA GLN A 85 1.06 -22.94 -2.54
C GLN A 85 -0.05 -21.97 -2.92
N GLU A 86 -0.08 -20.82 -2.25
CA GLU A 86 -1.08 -19.79 -2.41
C GLU A 86 -0.45 -18.49 -2.90
N LYS A 87 -1.14 -17.78 -3.81
CA LYS A 87 -0.65 -16.52 -4.35
C LYS A 87 -0.85 -15.38 -3.34
N ILE A 88 0.14 -14.53 -3.17
CA ILE A 88 0.06 -13.33 -2.35
C ILE A 88 -0.53 -12.18 -3.18
N GLY A 89 -1.44 -11.40 -2.60
CA GLY A 89 -2.12 -10.30 -3.28
C GLY A 89 -1.22 -9.08 -3.49
N ASN A 90 -0.59 -8.62 -2.42
CA ASN A 90 0.15 -7.35 -2.37
C ASN A 90 1.51 -7.49 -1.66
N PHE A 91 2.39 -8.38 -2.17
CA PHE A 91 3.71 -8.63 -1.59
C PHE A 91 4.68 -7.43 -1.68
N LYS A 92 4.40 -6.46 -2.54
CA LYS A 92 5.17 -5.21 -2.65
C LYS A 92 4.61 -4.19 -1.66
N ILE A 93 5.45 -3.74 -0.73
CA ILE A 93 5.12 -2.65 0.19
C ILE A 93 4.84 -1.37 -0.62
N GLU A 94 3.84 -0.61 -0.19
CA GLU A 94 3.48 0.65 -0.83
C GLU A 94 4.68 1.62 -0.80
N PRO A 95 5.08 2.21 -1.95
CA PRO A 95 6.17 3.17 -1.97
C PRO A 95 5.81 4.45 -1.18
N PRO A 96 6.81 5.20 -0.68
CA PRO A 96 6.57 6.52 -0.11
C PRO A 96 5.99 7.47 -1.16
N GLY A 97 5.25 8.47 -0.71
CA GLY A 97 4.62 9.45 -1.58
C GLY A 97 3.67 10.37 -0.85
N LEU A 98 2.87 11.14 -1.58
CA LEU A 98 1.89 12.04 -0.97
C LEU A 98 0.55 11.33 -0.79
N PHE A 99 -0.07 11.51 0.38
CA PHE A 99 -1.36 10.91 0.68
C PHE A 99 -2.48 11.56 -0.14
N ARG A 100 -3.17 10.74 -0.94
CA ARG A 100 -4.29 11.15 -1.80
C ARG A 100 -5.61 10.71 -1.18
N GLY A 101 -5.99 11.36 -0.09
CA GLY A 101 -7.28 11.14 0.56
C GLY A 101 -8.44 11.54 -0.37
N ARG A 102 -9.52 10.74 -0.38
CA ARG A 102 -10.68 10.97 -1.24
C ARG A 102 -11.54 12.14 -0.73
N GLY A 103 -12.22 12.85 -1.64
CA GLY A 103 -13.03 14.02 -1.29
C GLY A 103 -12.18 15.14 -0.68
N ASP A 104 -12.72 15.81 0.34
CA ASP A 104 -12.05 16.90 1.08
C ASP A 104 -11.32 16.38 2.32
N HIS A 105 -10.56 15.29 2.15
CA HIS A 105 -9.85 14.65 3.25
C HIS A 105 -8.81 15.61 3.87
N PRO A 106 -8.87 15.88 5.19
CA PRO A 106 -8.05 16.92 5.83
C PRO A 106 -6.54 16.63 5.82
N LYS A 107 -6.17 15.35 5.70
CA LYS A 107 -4.77 14.89 5.62
C LYS A 107 -4.22 14.73 4.20
N MET A 108 -4.96 15.11 3.16
CA MET A 108 -4.43 15.01 1.79
C MET A 108 -3.15 15.84 1.65
N GLY A 109 -2.17 15.36 0.89
CA GLY A 109 -0.87 16.03 0.70
C GLY A 109 0.17 15.73 1.78
N MET A 110 -0.21 15.10 2.90
CA MET A 110 0.76 14.65 3.91
C MET A 110 1.71 13.58 3.34
N LEU A 111 2.94 13.53 3.86
CA LEU A 111 3.96 12.59 3.43
C LEU A 111 3.69 11.19 4.01
N LYS A 112 3.44 10.23 3.12
CA LYS A 112 3.52 8.80 3.42
C LYS A 112 5.00 8.41 3.44
N ARG A 113 5.50 8.08 4.62
CA ARG A 113 6.90 7.73 4.83
C ARG A 113 7.24 6.37 4.23
N ARG A 114 8.53 6.16 3.97
CA ARG A 114 9.06 4.85 3.59
C ARG A 114 8.97 3.93 4.79
N ILE A 115 8.40 2.75 4.59
CA ILE A 115 8.39 1.68 5.58
C ILE A 115 9.74 0.98 5.54
N THR A 116 10.37 0.80 6.69
CA THR A 116 11.62 0.05 6.83
C THR A 116 11.33 -1.34 7.43
N PRO A 117 12.29 -2.30 7.39
CA PRO A 117 12.09 -3.60 8.02
C PRO A 117 11.70 -3.52 9.50
N GLU A 118 12.22 -2.51 10.21
CA GLU A 118 11.95 -2.26 11.64
C GLU A 118 10.51 -1.78 11.92
N ASP A 119 9.74 -1.44 10.88
CA ASP A 119 8.32 -1.14 10.97
C ASP A 119 7.43 -2.38 10.73
N VAL A 120 7.99 -3.43 10.12
CA VAL A 120 7.25 -4.59 9.60
C VAL A 120 7.21 -5.71 10.63
N VAL A 121 5.99 -6.13 10.95
CA VAL A 121 5.68 -7.34 11.71
C VAL A 121 5.45 -8.49 10.73
N ILE A 122 6.17 -9.59 10.91
CA ILE A 122 5.98 -10.83 10.16
C ILE A 122 5.09 -11.78 10.96
N ASN A 123 4.14 -12.43 10.29
CA ASN A 123 3.34 -13.50 10.85
C ASN A 123 3.54 -14.79 10.05
N CYS A 124 4.09 -15.80 10.71
CA CYS A 124 4.35 -17.11 10.12
C CYS A 124 4.23 -18.22 11.17
N SER A 125 4.05 -19.46 10.73
CA SER A 125 3.97 -20.61 11.64
C SER A 125 5.30 -20.84 12.37
N ARG A 126 5.24 -21.37 13.60
CA ARG A 126 6.43 -21.59 14.46
C ARG A 126 7.42 -22.58 13.86
N ASP A 127 6.91 -23.52 13.06
CA ASP A 127 7.62 -24.58 12.36
C ASP A 127 8.04 -24.20 10.93
N SER A 128 7.69 -22.99 10.47
CA SER A 128 8.06 -22.50 9.14
C SER A 128 9.43 -21.82 9.12
N LYS A 129 10.04 -21.72 7.94
CA LYS A 129 11.23 -20.88 7.75
C LYS A 129 10.82 -19.41 7.85
N ILE A 130 11.28 -18.73 8.90
CA ILE A 130 11.08 -17.29 9.08
C ILE A 130 11.82 -16.54 7.96
N PRO A 131 11.18 -15.58 7.26
CA PRO A 131 11.84 -14.79 6.24
C PRO A 131 12.93 -13.92 6.85
N GLU A 132 14.09 -13.84 6.20
CA GLU A 132 15.20 -13.01 6.68
C GLU A 132 14.98 -11.54 6.28
N PRO A 133 15.26 -10.58 7.18
CA PRO A 133 15.25 -9.17 6.84
C PRO A 133 16.40 -8.83 5.87
N PRO A 134 16.32 -7.70 5.16
CA PRO A 134 17.45 -7.18 4.40
C PRO A 134 18.73 -7.08 5.23
N ALA A 135 19.89 -7.24 4.59
CA ALA A 135 21.17 -7.23 5.29
C ALA A 135 21.36 -5.95 6.12
N GLY A 136 21.73 -6.13 7.40
CA GLY A 136 21.91 -5.02 8.35
C GLY A 136 20.63 -4.51 9.02
N HIS A 137 19.48 -5.12 8.72
CA HIS A 137 18.19 -4.75 9.29
C HIS A 137 17.58 -5.88 10.14
N GLN A 138 16.54 -5.54 10.90
CA GLN A 138 15.73 -6.50 11.64
C GLN A 138 14.24 -6.24 11.44
N TRP A 139 13.43 -7.29 11.54
CA TRP A 139 11.98 -7.11 11.60
C TRP A 139 11.58 -6.44 12.91
N LYS A 140 10.49 -5.67 12.89
CA LYS A 140 9.87 -5.12 14.10
C LYS A 140 9.56 -6.21 15.11
N GLU A 141 8.96 -7.28 14.60
CA GLU A 141 8.49 -8.42 15.37
C GLU A 141 8.23 -9.59 14.41
N VAL A 142 8.51 -10.80 14.86
CA VAL A 142 8.05 -12.03 14.21
C VAL A 142 7.13 -12.74 15.19
N ARG A 143 5.90 -13.01 14.77
CA ARG A 143 4.89 -13.68 15.58
C ARG A 143 4.27 -14.87 14.85
N SER A 144 3.56 -15.69 15.61
CA SER A 144 2.79 -16.82 15.10
C SER A 144 1.37 -16.76 15.67
N ASP A 145 0.51 -16.03 14.97
CA ASP A 145 -0.91 -15.90 15.26
C ASP A 145 -1.72 -16.55 14.13
N ASN A 146 -2.33 -17.70 14.43
CA ASN A 146 -3.15 -18.46 13.50
C ASN A 146 -4.63 -18.03 13.51
N THR A 147 -5.00 -17.01 14.29
CA THR A 147 -6.36 -16.45 14.31
C THR A 147 -6.56 -15.35 13.25
N VAL A 148 -5.47 -14.93 12.60
CA VAL A 148 -5.46 -13.88 11.59
C VAL A 148 -5.04 -14.42 10.22
N THR A 149 -5.35 -13.66 9.16
CA THR A 149 -5.11 -14.09 7.77
C THR A 149 -4.01 -13.29 7.04
N TRP A 150 -3.29 -12.42 7.76
CA TRP A 150 -2.24 -11.57 7.17
C TRP A 150 -0.86 -12.19 7.40
N LEU A 151 0.04 -11.97 6.44
CA LEU A 151 1.41 -12.51 6.42
C LEU A 151 2.42 -11.50 6.94
N ALA A 152 2.20 -10.22 6.67
CA ALA A 152 2.98 -9.13 7.21
C ALA A 152 2.09 -7.92 7.48
N ALA A 153 2.47 -7.10 8.45
CA ALA A 153 1.73 -5.90 8.81
C ALA A 153 2.66 -4.76 9.20
N TRP A 154 2.23 -3.52 8.96
CA TRP A 154 2.93 -2.32 9.46
C TRP A 154 1.90 -1.22 9.73
N THR A 155 2.30 -0.23 10.53
CA THR A 155 1.49 0.97 10.76
C THR A 155 1.88 2.06 9.76
N GLU A 156 0.94 2.59 8.98
CA GLU A 156 1.24 3.68 8.05
C GLU A 156 1.25 5.05 8.74
N SER A 157 2.07 5.98 8.23
CA SER A 157 2.45 7.21 8.94
C SER A 157 1.40 8.34 8.98
N VAL A 158 0.34 8.27 8.18
CA VAL A 158 -0.61 9.39 7.98
C VAL A 158 -1.85 9.23 8.85
N GLN A 159 -2.49 8.07 8.82
CA GLN A 159 -3.69 7.78 9.63
C GLN A 159 -3.39 6.89 10.83
N ASN A 160 -2.14 6.42 11.01
CA ASN A 160 -1.76 5.41 11.99
C ASN A 160 -2.58 4.12 11.87
N SER A 161 -3.07 3.84 10.66
CA SER A 161 -3.81 2.62 10.35
C SER A 161 -2.85 1.46 10.10
N ILE A 162 -3.29 0.24 10.39
CA ILE A 162 -2.50 -0.96 10.09
C ILE A 162 -2.74 -1.36 8.63
N LYS A 163 -1.66 -1.59 7.90
CA LYS A 163 -1.64 -2.15 6.56
C LYS A 163 -1.17 -3.59 6.62
N TYR A 164 -1.67 -4.41 5.70
CA TYR A 164 -1.45 -5.84 5.69
C TYR A 164 -1.03 -6.34 4.30
N ILE A 165 -0.12 -7.31 4.28
CA ILE A 165 0.07 -8.22 3.15
C ILE A 165 -0.87 -9.40 3.37
N MET A 166 -1.76 -9.65 2.41
CA MET A 166 -2.73 -10.73 2.46
C MET A 166 -2.67 -11.58 1.20
N LEU A 167 -3.27 -12.76 1.29
CA LEU A 167 -3.47 -13.66 0.16
C LEU A 167 -4.29 -13.01 -0.95
N ASN A 168 -4.05 -13.47 -2.18
CA ASN A 168 -4.78 -13.08 -3.36
C ASN A 168 -6.29 -13.44 -3.22
N PRO A 169 -7.22 -12.66 -3.78
CA PRO A 169 -8.65 -12.99 -3.73
C PRO A 169 -9.02 -14.39 -4.26
N CYS A 170 -8.21 -14.96 -5.15
CA CYS A 170 -8.41 -16.32 -5.66
C CYS A 170 -7.91 -17.43 -4.73
N SER A 171 -7.34 -17.11 -3.56
CA SER A 171 -6.92 -18.13 -2.60
C SER A 171 -8.11 -18.83 -1.96
N LYS A 172 -7.91 -20.07 -1.50
CA LYS A 172 -8.96 -20.86 -0.86
C LYS A 172 -9.62 -20.09 0.30
N LEU A 173 -8.81 -19.53 1.19
CA LEU A 173 -9.27 -18.79 2.38
C LEU A 173 -10.13 -17.57 2.03
N LYS A 174 -9.73 -16.80 1.00
CA LYS A 174 -10.50 -15.63 0.55
C LYS A 174 -11.78 -16.06 -0.19
N GLY A 175 -11.72 -17.15 -0.94
CA GLY A 175 -12.87 -17.76 -1.61
C GLY A 175 -13.94 -18.24 -0.63
N GLU A 176 -13.55 -18.97 0.41
CA GLU A 176 -14.47 -19.47 1.45
C GLU A 176 -15.17 -18.31 2.19
N THR A 177 -14.40 -17.28 2.57
CA THR A 177 -14.95 -16.08 3.21
C THR A 177 -15.96 -15.38 2.30
N ALA A 178 -15.64 -15.26 1.00
CA ALA A 178 -16.53 -14.65 0.02
C ALA A 178 -17.81 -15.48 -0.19
N TRP A 179 -17.71 -16.81 -0.21
CA TRP A 179 -18.86 -17.70 -0.28
C TRP A 179 -19.76 -17.57 0.95
N GLN A 180 -19.20 -17.60 2.16
CA GLN A 180 -19.94 -17.41 3.40
C GLN A 180 -20.65 -16.06 3.48
N LYS A 181 -20.04 -14.99 2.94
CA LYS A 181 -20.68 -13.67 2.80
C LYS A 181 -21.98 -13.77 1.98
N PHE A 182 -21.96 -14.49 0.85
CA PHE A 182 -23.16 -14.68 0.04
C PHE A 182 -24.18 -15.60 0.72
N GLU A 183 -23.76 -16.67 1.40
CA GLU A 183 -24.66 -17.52 2.17
C GLU A 183 -25.34 -16.76 3.32
N THR A 184 -24.66 -15.79 3.91
CA THR A 184 -25.27 -14.89 4.91
C THR A 184 -26.36 -14.01 4.29
N ALA A 185 -26.14 -13.45 3.11
CA ALA A 185 -27.17 -12.71 2.38
C ALA A 185 -28.36 -13.62 1.96
N ARG A 186 -28.09 -14.87 1.59
CA ARG A 186 -29.14 -15.86 1.27
C ARG A 186 -29.99 -16.21 2.50
N ARG A 187 -29.37 -16.34 3.67
CA ARG A 187 -30.09 -16.53 4.94
C ARG A 187 -30.96 -15.31 5.27
N LEU A 188 -30.42 -14.10 5.11
CA LEU A 188 -31.19 -12.86 5.32
C LEU A 188 -32.47 -12.81 4.48
N ARG A 189 -32.44 -13.31 3.23
CA ARG A 189 -33.62 -13.39 2.37
C ARG A 189 -34.79 -14.14 3.04
N GLY A 190 -34.53 -15.14 3.87
CA GLY A 190 -35.57 -15.90 4.58
C GLY A 190 -36.27 -15.14 5.71
N PHE A 191 -35.62 -14.11 6.26
CA PHE A 191 -36.12 -13.33 7.41
C PHE A 191 -36.39 -11.87 7.07
N VAL A 192 -36.16 -11.45 5.82
CA VAL A 192 -36.14 -10.03 5.45
C VAL A 192 -37.49 -9.35 5.68
N ASP A 193 -38.60 -10.05 5.48
CA ASP A 193 -39.94 -9.48 5.61
C ASP A 193 -40.35 -9.33 7.09
N GLU A 194 -39.94 -10.26 7.95
CA GLU A 194 -40.11 -10.15 9.41
C GLU A 194 -39.33 -8.94 9.95
N ILE A 195 -38.05 -8.82 9.57
CA ILE A 195 -37.20 -7.69 9.96
C ILE A 195 -37.82 -6.37 9.49
N ARG A 196 -38.35 -6.33 8.26
CA ARG A 196 -39.07 -5.16 7.71
C ARG A 196 -40.30 -4.79 8.50
N SER A 197 -41.07 -5.77 8.96
CA SER A 197 -42.24 -5.52 9.80
C SER A 197 -41.86 -4.89 11.13
N GLN A 198 -40.75 -5.33 11.74
CA GLN A 198 -40.31 -4.83 13.05
C GLN A 198 -39.85 -3.37 13.03
N TYR A 199 -39.04 -2.95 12.04
CA TYR A 199 -38.57 -1.55 12.01
C TYR A 199 -39.58 -0.56 11.42
N ARG A 200 -40.68 -1.05 10.85
CA ARG A 200 -41.79 -0.23 10.32
C ARG A 200 -42.97 -0.11 11.28
N ALA A 201 -43.04 -0.96 12.30
CA ALA A 201 -43.99 -0.85 13.40
C ALA A 201 -43.62 0.32 14.32
#